data_AF-A0A0G1QRI2-F1
#
_entry.id   AF-A0A0G1QRI2-F1
#
_cell.length_a   1.000
_cell.length_b   1.000
_cell.length_c   1.000
_cell.angle_alpha   90.00
_cell.angle_beta   90.00
_cell.angle_gamma   90.00
#
_symmetry.space_group_name_H-M   'P 1'
#
loop_
_entity.id
_entity.type
_entity.pdbx_description
1 polymer ?
#
loop_
_entity_poly.entity_id
_entity_poly.type
_entity_poly.pdbx_seq_one_letter_code
_entity_poly.pdbx_strand_id
1 'polypeptide(L)'
;MPFNVLPVLLIFTALGVIIVVVLRRLPEITSINTETIPEIKAANVKRQLLARRLERKIRYTIMAVWESTATLRAGAKEKAISYYQKLSKLEEHYRQLPTIKTDGVADINSSSPTDQPSQLVREADNERQVGRLPEAEQLYLKAIKLDPRRADAYLGLGLVYRAQRQYKEAIEALVYARKLCHDDNSIVLMLGEVYIEAGRPGEALSIFQAVVKSEPRNEHHLDRLLEAAILLGKKKLALTTLSALTEINPEHLKLVSFKQRIAAIPSKPRRIVG
;
A
#
# COMPACT_ATOMS: atom_id res chain seq x y z
N MET A 1 18.06 -54.16 22.05
CA MET A 1 18.79 -52.98 22.54
C MET A 1 17.82 -51.78 22.53
N PRO A 2 17.22 -51.37 23.66
CA PRO A 2 16.38 -50.18 23.70
C PRO A 2 17.26 -48.93 23.52
N PHE A 3 16.92 -48.08 22.55
CA PHE A 3 17.59 -46.79 22.37
C PHE A 3 17.39 -45.94 23.64
N ASN A 4 18.48 -45.53 24.28
CA ASN A 4 18.46 -44.64 25.43
C ASN A 4 17.86 -43.29 25.01
N VAL A 5 16.58 -43.09 25.30
CA VAL A 5 15.81 -41.86 25.04
C VAL A 5 16.22 -40.72 25.98
N LEU A 6 16.91 -41.07 27.08
CA LEU A 6 17.35 -40.18 28.13
C LEU A 6 18.24 -39.01 27.63
N PRO A 7 19.31 -39.23 26.83
CA PRO A 7 20.14 -38.14 26.30
C PRO A 7 19.38 -37.20 25.36
N VAL A 8 18.42 -37.70 24.59
CA VAL A 8 17.62 -36.86 23.68
C VAL A 8 16.70 -35.92 24.47
N LEU A 9 16.08 -36.43 25.53
CA LEU A 9 15.22 -35.65 26.42
C LEU A 9 16.03 -34.57 27.18
N LEU A 10 17.27 -34.87 27.53
CA LEU A 10 18.20 -33.91 28.16
C LEU A 10 18.60 -32.79 27.20
N ILE A 11 18.82 -33.09 25.91
CA ILE A 11 19.09 -32.08 24.89
C ILE A 11 17.89 -31.15 24.69
N PHE A 12 16.66 -31.69 24.61
CA PHE A 12 15.46 -30.87 24.42
C PHE A 12 15.16 -29.96 25.61
N THR A 13 15.37 -30.45 26.83
CA THR A 13 15.20 -29.64 28.05
C THR A 13 16.24 -28.52 28.12
N ALA A 14 17.51 -28.80 27.79
CA ALA A 14 18.55 -27.77 27.70
C ALA A 14 18.24 -26.71 26.63
N LEU A 15 17.73 -27.13 25.46
CA LEU A 15 17.33 -26.23 24.38
C LEU A 15 16.16 -25.31 24.81
N GLY A 16 15.18 -25.87 25.52
CA GLY A 16 14.04 -25.12 26.05
C GLY A 16 14.47 -24.03 27.04
N VAL A 17 15.42 -24.34 27.93
CA VAL A 17 15.96 -23.35 28.88
C VAL A 17 16.71 -22.23 28.16
N ILE A 18 17.53 -22.56 27.15
CA ILE A 18 18.24 -21.56 26.35
C ILE A 18 17.25 -20.64 25.63
N ILE A 19 16.18 -21.18 25.03
CA ILE A 19 15.14 -20.40 24.37
C ILE A 19 14.45 -19.45 25.36
N VAL A 20 14.10 -19.92 26.56
CA VAL A 20 13.46 -19.08 27.60
C VAL A 20 14.39 -17.97 28.08
N VAL A 21 15.70 -18.25 28.24
CA VAL A 21 16.69 -17.25 28.64
C VAL A 21 16.89 -16.19 27.56
N VAL A 22 16.97 -16.60 26.29
CA VAL A 22 17.09 -15.68 25.14
C VAL A 22 15.84 -14.80 25.02
N LEU A 23 14.65 -15.39 25.15
CA LEU A 23 13.38 -14.64 25.10
C LEU A 23 13.22 -13.68 26.28
N ARG A 24 13.72 -14.03 27.47
CA ARG A 24 13.72 -13.14 28.64
C ARG A 24 14.72 -11.98 28.54
N ARG A 25 15.78 -12.09 27.73
CA ARG A 25 16.79 -11.02 27.50
C ARG A 25 16.49 -10.10 26.32
N LEU A 26 15.49 -10.40 25.49
CA LEU A 26 15.09 -9.52 24.38
C LEU A 26 14.53 -8.14 24.78
N PRO A 27 13.90 -7.89 25.95
CA PRO A 27 13.35 -6.56 26.25
C PRO A 27 14.42 -5.49 26.56
N GLU A 28 15.70 -5.84 26.71
CA GLU A 28 16.78 -4.86 26.92
C GLU A 28 17.38 -4.31 25.62
N ILE A 29 17.24 -5.01 24.48
CA ILE A 29 17.81 -4.58 23.17
C ILE A 29 16.87 -3.56 22.46
N THR A 30 15.70 -3.28 23.03
CA THR A 30 14.73 -2.29 22.52
C THR A 30 14.88 -0.91 23.17
N SER A 31 16.10 -0.47 23.46
CA SER A 31 16.37 0.90 23.90
C SER A 31 17.55 1.56 23.18
N ILE A 32 17.66 1.35 21.86
CA ILE A 32 18.36 2.34 21.03
C ILE A 32 17.32 3.39 20.63
N ASN A 33 17.34 4.53 21.33
CA ASN A 33 16.58 5.73 21.00
C ASN A 33 16.92 6.18 19.57
N THR A 34 16.17 5.66 18.59
CA THR A 34 16.23 6.09 17.18
C THR A 34 15.22 7.21 16.89
N GLU A 35 14.90 8.06 17.87
CA GLU A 35 13.90 9.13 17.71
C GLU A 35 14.45 10.41 17.07
N THR A 36 15.75 10.53 16.79
CA THR A 36 16.34 11.76 16.24
C THR A 36 16.82 11.67 14.79
N ILE A 37 16.42 10.64 14.03
CA ILE A 37 16.83 10.51 12.62
C ILE A 37 15.60 10.27 11.70
N PRO A 38 15.11 11.30 10.98
CA PRO A 38 13.95 11.23 10.08
C PRO A 38 14.06 10.14 9.00
N GLU A 39 15.28 9.74 8.62
CA GLU A 39 15.55 8.75 7.58
C GLU A 39 15.19 7.30 7.99
N ILE A 40 15.16 6.99 9.29
CA ILE A 40 14.88 5.64 9.80
C ILE A 40 13.37 5.32 9.76
N LYS A 41 12.47 6.31 9.85
CA LYS A 41 11.02 6.10 9.69
C LYS A 41 10.65 5.68 8.26
N ALA A 42 11.30 6.25 7.25
CA ALA A 42 11.06 5.87 5.85
C ALA A 42 11.56 4.44 5.55
N ALA A 43 12.72 4.05 6.10
CA ALA A 43 13.28 2.70 5.94
C ALA A 43 12.50 1.61 6.69
N ASN A 44 12.00 1.89 7.90
CA ASN A 44 11.21 0.92 8.68
C ASN A 44 9.83 0.67 8.10
N VAL A 45 9.21 1.70 7.53
CA VAL A 45 7.98 1.56 6.74
C VAL A 45 8.25 0.72 5.48
N LYS A 46 9.32 1.03 4.74
CA LYS A 46 9.72 0.32 3.52
C LYS A 46 9.90 -1.17 3.80
N ARG A 47 10.55 -1.52 4.92
CA ARG A 47 10.66 -2.90 5.42
C ARG A 47 9.31 -3.48 5.86
N GLN A 48 8.43 -2.72 6.52
CA GLN A 48 7.11 -3.21 6.92
C GLN A 48 6.15 -3.42 5.74
N LEU A 49 6.22 -2.60 4.69
CA LEU A 49 5.45 -2.76 3.45
C LEU A 49 5.88 -4.04 2.72
N LEU A 50 7.19 -4.25 2.57
CA LEU A 50 7.78 -5.43 1.93
C LEU A 50 7.61 -6.70 2.79
N ALA A 51 7.78 -6.62 4.11
CA ALA A 51 7.63 -7.74 5.04
C ALA A 51 6.16 -8.19 5.18
N ARG A 52 5.21 -7.25 5.23
CA ARG A 52 3.77 -7.56 5.28
C ARG A 52 3.22 -8.08 3.94
N ARG A 53 3.92 -7.89 2.82
CA ARG A 53 3.63 -8.57 1.54
C ARG A 53 4.02 -10.04 1.58
N LEU A 54 5.17 -10.36 2.17
CA LEU A 54 5.65 -11.72 2.32
C LEU A 54 4.65 -12.54 3.15
N GLU A 55 4.25 -12.02 4.30
CA GLU A 55 3.32 -12.67 5.22
C GLU A 55 1.91 -12.95 4.63
N ARG A 56 1.47 -12.18 3.62
CA ARG A 56 0.17 -12.32 2.96
C ARG A 56 0.17 -13.36 1.83
N LYS A 57 1.19 -13.32 0.96
CA LYS A 57 1.36 -14.33 -0.09
C LYS A 57 1.64 -15.72 0.50
N ILE A 58 2.42 -15.76 1.58
CA ILE A 58 2.68 -16.98 2.35
C ILE A 58 1.42 -17.50 3.02
N ARG A 59 0.64 -16.65 3.73
CA ARG A 59 -0.57 -17.12 4.41
C ARG A 59 -1.65 -17.61 3.45
N TYR A 60 -1.85 -16.94 2.32
CA TYR A 60 -2.83 -17.36 1.31
C TYR A 60 -2.44 -18.68 0.63
N THR A 61 -1.16 -18.87 0.27
CA THR A 61 -0.70 -20.15 -0.30
C THR A 61 -0.66 -21.26 0.75
N ILE A 62 -0.30 -20.96 2.00
CA ILE A 62 -0.31 -21.92 3.11
C ILE A 62 -1.72 -22.36 3.48
N MET A 63 -2.72 -21.46 3.52
CA MET A 63 -4.12 -21.82 3.82
C MET A 63 -4.80 -22.57 2.66
N ALA A 64 -4.62 -22.14 1.40
CA ALA A 64 -5.19 -22.83 0.24
C ALA A 64 -4.63 -24.26 0.04
N VAL A 65 -3.43 -24.52 0.56
CA VAL A 65 -2.78 -25.84 0.55
C VAL A 65 -3.12 -26.66 1.80
N TRP A 66 -3.58 -26.04 2.88
CA TRP A 66 -3.98 -26.73 4.11
C TRP A 66 -5.33 -27.44 3.98
N GLU A 67 -6.22 -26.95 3.11
CA GLU A 67 -7.56 -27.51 2.86
C GLU A 67 -7.60 -28.58 1.74
N SER A 68 -6.52 -28.82 0.99
CA SER A 68 -6.48 -29.80 -0.11
C SER A 68 -5.61 -31.04 0.19
N THR A 69 -5.88 -32.13 -0.51
CA THR A 69 -5.33 -33.47 -0.24
C THR A 69 -3.80 -33.51 -0.26
N ALA A 70 -3.23 -34.43 0.52
CA ALA A 70 -1.81 -34.51 0.86
C ALA A 70 -0.81 -34.48 -0.32
N THR A 71 -1.24 -34.78 -1.54
CA THR A 71 -0.41 -34.77 -2.75
C THR A 71 -0.09 -33.37 -3.27
N LEU A 72 -0.97 -32.38 -3.07
CA LEU A 72 -0.73 -30.98 -3.45
C LEU A 72 0.22 -30.24 -2.49
N ARG A 73 0.37 -30.74 -1.26
CA ARG A 73 1.24 -30.18 -0.22
C ARG A 73 2.73 -30.25 -0.58
N ALA A 74 3.12 -31.29 -1.32
CA ALA A 74 4.50 -31.47 -1.79
C ALA A 74 4.86 -30.49 -2.92
N GLY A 75 4.00 -30.36 -3.94
CA GLY A 75 4.23 -29.46 -5.07
C GLY A 75 4.14 -27.97 -4.70
N ALA A 76 3.35 -27.63 -3.68
CA ALA A 76 3.28 -26.28 -3.15
C ALA A 76 4.56 -25.88 -2.40
N LYS A 77 5.17 -26.81 -1.64
CA LYS A 77 6.45 -26.59 -0.97
C LYS A 77 7.56 -26.34 -2.00
N GLU A 78 7.60 -27.10 -3.09
CA GLU A 78 8.57 -26.91 -4.18
C GLU A 78 8.35 -25.58 -4.93
N LYS A 79 7.10 -25.21 -5.23
CA LYS A 79 6.81 -23.93 -5.88
C LYS A 79 7.12 -22.75 -4.96
N ALA A 80 6.78 -22.85 -3.67
CA ALA A 80 7.13 -21.85 -2.67
C ALA A 80 8.65 -21.72 -2.53
N ILE A 81 9.37 -22.83 -2.39
CA ILE A 81 10.84 -22.86 -2.34
C ILE A 81 11.43 -22.27 -3.61
N SER A 82 10.92 -22.59 -4.81
CA SER A 82 11.44 -22.00 -6.05
C SER A 82 11.15 -20.49 -6.14
N TYR A 83 10.01 -20.04 -5.60
CA TYR A 83 9.68 -18.62 -5.52
C TYR A 83 10.59 -17.89 -4.52
N TYR A 84 10.83 -18.47 -3.35
CA TYR A 84 11.78 -17.95 -2.36
C TYR A 84 13.22 -17.96 -2.87
N GLN A 85 13.63 -19.00 -3.59
CA GLN A 85 14.96 -19.08 -4.21
C GLN A 85 15.12 -18.00 -5.27
N LYS A 86 14.12 -17.79 -6.14
CA LYS A 86 14.10 -16.67 -7.10
C LYS A 86 14.14 -15.32 -6.40
N LEU A 87 13.41 -15.16 -5.29
CA LEU A 87 13.39 -13.95 -4.49
C LEU A 87 14.74 -13.70 -3.80
N SER A 88 15.39 -14.74 -3.27
CA SER A 88 16.71 -14.65 -2.62
C SER A 88 17.82 -14.34 -3.62
N LYS A 89 17.78 -14.94 -4.82
CA LYS A 89 18.73 -14.62 -5.90
C LYS A 89 18.53 -13.20 -6.40
N LEU A 90 17.29 -12.73 -6.42
CA LEU A 90 16.96 -11.35 -6.75
C LEU A 90 17.46 -10.40 -5.66
N GLU A 91 17.31 -10.75 -4.39
CA GLU A 91 17.83 -9.99 -3.24
C GLU A 91 19.37 -9.98 -3.21
N GLU A 92 20.04 -11.09 -3.49
CA GLU A 92 21.49 -11.20 -3.63
C GLU A 92 22.01 -10.41 -4.84
N HIS A 93 21.35 -10.52 -5.99
CA HIS A 93 21.66 -9.71 -7.18
C HIS A 93 21.50 -8.21 -6.89
N TYR A 94 20.53 -7.84 -6.05
CA TYR A 94 20.31 -6.47 -5.59
C TYR A 94 21.24 -6.03 -4.45
N ARG A 95 21.93 -6.95 -3.77
CA ARG A 95 22.92 -6.74 -2.70
C ARG A 95 24.35 -6.62 -3.24
N GLN A 96 24.59 -7.21 -4.42
CA GLN A 96 25.86 -7.13 -5.16
C GLN A 96 25.97 -5.90 -6.07
N LEU A 97 24.90 -5.12 -6.24
CA LEU A 97 25.00 -3.80 -6.89
C LEU A 97 25.86 -2.88 -6.00
N PRO A 98 26.89 -2.21 -6.56
CA PRO A 98 27.79 -1.38 -5.77
C PRO A 98 26.99 -0.36 -4.96
N THR A 99 27.18 -0.37 -3.64
CA THR A 99 26.72 0.72 -2.79
C THR A 99 27.62 1.91 -3.09
N ILE A 100 27.06 2.94 -3.72
CA ILE A 100 27.77 4.20 -3.91
C ILE A 100 28.03 4.76 -2.52
N LYS A 101 29.29 4.69 -2.08
CA LYS A 101 29.79 5.49 -0.96
C LYS A 101 29.69 6.94 -1.40
N THR A 102 28.93 7.74 -0.66
CA THR A 102 28.93 9.20 -0.79
C THR A 102 30.18 9.76 -0.14
N ASP A 103 31.35 9.46 -0.69
CA ASP A 103 32.61 10.07 -0.29
C ASP A 103 33.36 10.49 -1.56
N GLY A 104 33.40 11.80 -1.84
CA GLY A 104 34.26 12.38 -2.88
C GLY A 104 33.55 12.69 -4.20
N VAL A 105 33.24 13.98 -4.40
CA VAL A 105 32.96 14.55 -5.72
C VAL A 105 34.26 14.57 -6.52
N ALA A 106 34.46 13.61 -7.42
CA ALA A 106 35.39 13.68 -8.56
C ALA A 106 35.14 12.51 -9.52
N ASP A 107 34.37 12.75 -10.59
CA ASP A 107 34.84 12.59 -11.97
C ASP A 107 33.66 12.68 -12.94
N ILE A 108 33.75 13.71 -13.79
CA ILE A 108 32.82 14.07 -14.84
C ILE A 108 33.32 13.37 -16.10
N ASN A 109 32.59 12.36 -16.60
CA ASN A 109 32.39 12.03 -18.02
C ASN A 109 31.86 10.59 -18.22
N SER A 110 30.53 10.44 -18.10
CA SER A 110 29.69 9.62 -19.01
C SER A 110 28.26 9.60 -18.46
N SER A 111 27.32 10.19 -19.19
CA SER A 111 25.86 9.97 -19.07
C SER A 111 25.27 10.14 -17.66
N SER A 112 24.83 11.36 -17.34
CA SER A 112 24.24 11.83 -16.08
C SER A 112 23.44 10.76 -15.26
N PRO A 113 23.94 10.34 -14.08
CA PRO A 113 23.24 9.45 -13.14
C PRO A 113 22.00 10.07 -12.45
N THR A 114 21.71 11.36 -12.69
CA THR A 114 20.71 12.14 -11.95
C THR A 114 19.26 11.84 -12.39
N ASP A 115 19.04 11.34 -13.61
CA ASP A 115 17.69 11.13 -14.18
C ASP A 115 17.20 9.68 -14.14
N GLN A 116 18.02 8.74 -13.66
CA GLN A 116 17.69 7.31 -13.69
C GLN A 116 16.37 6.96 -12.95
N PRO A 117 16.07 7.53 -11.77
CA PRO A 117 14.77 7.31 -11.12
C PRO A 117 13.59 7.87 -11.94
N SER A 118 13.77 9.01 -12.61
CA SER A 118 12.75 9.63 -13.46
C SER A 118 12.45 8.79 -14.69
N GLN A 119 13.48 8.23 -15.31
CA GLN A 119 13.31 7.32 -16.44
C GLN A 119 12.55 6.06 -16.03
N LEU A 120 12.88 5.48 -14.87
CA LEU A 120 12.18 4.30 -14.35
C LEU A 120 10.70 4.57 -14.07
N VAL A 121 10.35 5.75 -13.53
CA VAL A 121 8.95 6.14 -13.33
C VAL A 121 8.22 6.25 -14.68
N ARG A 122 8.85 6.90 -15.68
CA ARG A 122 8.25 7.03 -17.02
C ARG A 122 8.05 5.68 -17.71
N GLU A 123 9.02 4.78 -17.58
CA GLU A 123 8.91 3.42 -18.12
C GLU A 123 7.82 2.62 -17.38
N ALA A 124 7.74 2.76 -16.05
CA ALA A 124 6.67 2.16 -15.25
C ALA A 124 5.28 2.67 -15.65
N ASP A 125 5.14 3.97 -15.93
CA ASP A 125 3.90 4.56 -16.42
C ASP A 125 3.48 3.97 -17.76
N ASN A 126 4.42 3.76 -18.68
CA ASN A 126 4.15 3.13 -19.97
C ASN A 126 3.67 1.69 -19.80
N GLU A 127 4.38 0.88 -19.00
CA GLU A 127 3.98 -0.51 -18.72
C GLU A 127 2.60 -0.57 -18.05
N ARG A 128 2.30 0.37 -17.13
CA ARG A 128 1.00 0.50 -16.49
C ARG A 128 -0.10 0.82 -17.50
N GLN A 129 0.14 1.72 -18.45
CA GLN A 129 -0.82 2.08 -19.50
C GLN A 129 -1.11 0.91 -20.45
N VAL A 130 -0.09 0.10 -20.76
CA VAL A 130 -0.22 -1.12 -21.58
C VAL A 130 -0.91 -2.26 -20.80
N GLY A 131 -1.11 -2.10 -19.48
CA GLY A 131 -1.76 -3.09 -18.62
C GLY A 131 -0.81 -4.17 -18.08
N ARG A 132 0.50 -4.02 -18.30
CA ARG A 132 1.56 -4.87 -17.74
C ARG A 132 1.86 -4.44 -16.31
N LEU A 133 0.86 -4.68 -15.46
CA LEU A 133 0.86 -4.25 -14.06
C LEU A 133 2.02 -4.83 -13.23
N PRO A 134 2.43 -6.11 -13.39
CA PRO A 134 3.58 -6.65 -12.66
C PRO A 134 4.91 -5.99 -13.03
N GLU A 135 5.13 -5.66 -14.30
CA GLU A 135 6.32 -5.01 -14.81
C GLU A 135 6.39 -3.55 -14.32
N ALA A 136 5.26 -2.83 -14.40
CA ALA A 136 5.12 -1.49 -13.85
C ALA A 136 5.43 -1.46 -12.35
N GLU A 137 4.89 -2.42 -11.59
CA GLU A 137 5.18 -2.55 -10.15
C GLU A 137 6.69 -2.63 -9.88
N GLN A 138 7.40 -3.49 -10.63
CA GLN A 138 8.84 -3.66 -10.45
C GLN A 138 9.62 -2.39 -10.76
N LEU A 139 9.24 -1.67 -11.80
CA LEU A 139 9.89 -0.42 -12.21
C LEU A 139 9.65 0.69 -11.17
N TYR A 140 8.42 0.87 -10.66
CA TYR A 140 8.16 1.81 -9.56
C TYR A 140 8.95 1.44 -8.30
N LEU A 141 9.03 0.15 -7.94
CA LEU A 141 9.83 -0.29 -6.79
C LEU A 141 11.32 -0.03 -6.97
N LYS A 142 11.85 -0.17 -8.18
CA LYS A 142 13.24 0.22 -8.51
C LYS A 142 13.43 1.73 -8.38
N ALA A 143 12.51 2.54 -8.91
CA ALA A 143 12.55 4.00 -8.76
C ALA A 143 12.55 4.42 -7.29
N ILE A 144 11.66 3.84 -6.47
CA ILE A 144 11.59 4.07 -5.01
C ILE A 144 12.86 3.59 -4.28
N LYS A 145 13.54 2.57 -4.81
CA LYS A 145 14.80 2.09 -4.23
C LYS A 145 15.92 3.11 -4.46
N LEU A 146 16.00 3.67 -5.66
CA LEU A 146 17.00 4.67 -6.03
C LEU A 146 16.72 6.04 -5.38
N ASP A 147 15.46 6.47 -5.39
CA ASP A 147 15.03 7.70 -4.73
C ASP A 147 13.74 7.47 -3.92
N PRO A 148 13.87 7.28 -2.59
CA PRO A 148 12.72 7.07 -1.70
C PRO A 148 11.84 8.30 -1.47
N ARG A 149 12.21 9.50 -1.97
CA ARG A 149 11.41 10.73 -1.79
C ARG A 149 10.48 11.03 -2.97
N ARG A 150 10.45 10.14 -3.97
CA ARG A 150 9.59 10.26 -5.15
C ARG A 150 8.13 9.98 -4.88
N ALA A 151 7.35 11.03 -4.60
CA ALA A 151 5.91 10.93 -4.41
C ALA A 151 5.18 10.32 -5.62
N ASP A 152 5.62 10.65 -6.84
CA ASP A 152 5.06 10.15 -8.09
C ASP A 152 5.26 8.64 -8.29
N ALA A 153 6.40 8.09 -7.87
CA ALA A 153 6.64 6.65 -7.90
C ALA A 153 5.72 5.90 -6.93
N TYR A 154 5.45 6.45 -5.74
CA TYR A 154 4.47 5.90 -4.80
C TYR A 154 3.04 6.04 -5.31
N LEU A 155 2.69 7.14 -5.98
CA LEU A 155 1.39 7.34 -6.63
C LEU A 155 1.15 6.30 -7.71
N GLY A 156 2.12 6.13 -8.63
CA GLY A 156 2.07 5.12 -9.68
C GLY A 156 1.96 3.70 -9.13
N LEU A 157 2.69 3.39 -8.06
CA LEU A 157 2.55 2.12 -7.35
C LEU A 157 1.15 1.93 -6.74
N GLY A 158 0.57 2.98 -6.16
CA GLY A 158 -0.80 2.98 -5.64
C GLY A 158 -1.84 2.71 -6.74
N LEU A 159 -1.65 3.31 -7.92
CA LEU A 159 -2.46 3.06 -9.11
C LEU A 159 -2.39 1.61 -9.59
N VAL A 160 -1.19 1.03 -9.63
CA VAL A 160 -0.99 -0.38 -9.99
C VAL A 160 -1.76 -1.28 -9.02
N TYR A 161 -1.65 -1.05 -7.71
CA TYR A 161 -2.38 -1.86 -6.73
C TYR A 161 -3.89 -1.68 -6.80
N ARG A 162 -4.37 -0.46 -7.05
CA ARG A 162 -5.79 -0.21 -7.29
C ARG A 162 -6.29 -1.02 -8.48
N ALA A 163 -5.57 -1.00 -9.60
CA ALA A 163 -5.92 -1.77 -10.80
C ALA A 163 -5.95 -3.29 -10.54
N GLN A 164 -5.06 -3.78 -9.66
CA GLN A 164 -5.03 -5.16 -9.20
C GLN A 164 -6.06 -5.47 -8.09
N ARG A 165 -6.90 -4.50 -7.69
CA ARG A 165 -7.85 -4.58 -6.56
C ARG A 165 -7.21 -4.89 -5.20
N GLN A 166 -5.91 -4.60 -5.07
CA GLN A 166 -5.15 -4.70 -3.83
C GLN A 166 -5.29 -3.40 -3.04
N TYR A 167 -6.52 -3.13 -2.56
CA TYR A 167 -6.88 -1.81 -2.03
C TYR A 167 -6.08 -1.40 -0.78
N LYS A 168 -5.69 -2.36 0.06
CA LYS A 168 -4.90 -2.05 1.26
C LYS A 168 -3.50 -1.53 0.89
N GLU A 169 -2.84 -2.19 -0.04
CA GLU A 169 -1.52 -1.82 -0.56
C GLU A 169 -1.59 -0.49 -1.33
N ALA A 170 -2.66 -0.28 -2.10
CA ALA A 170 -2.92 0.99 -2.76
C ALA A 170 -3.04 2.14 -1.76
N ILE A 171 -3.84 1.97 -0.70
CA ILE A 171 -3.99 2.95 0.39
C ILE A 171 -2.64 3.23 1.06
N GLU A 172 -1.87 2.18 1.40
CA GLU A 172 -0.56 2.35 2.03
C GLU A 172 0.37 3.18 1.13
N ALA A 173 0.49 2.86 -0.16
CA ALA A 173 1.33 3.59 -1.10
C ALA A 173 0.89 5.06 -1.27
N LEU A 174 -0.40 5.32 -1.43
CA LEU A 174 -0.96 6.66 -1.59
C LEU A 174 -0.82 7.52 -0.33
N VAL A 175 -0.91 6.91 0.86
CA VAL A 175 -0.63 7.60 2.13
C VAL A 175 0.84 8.02 2.20
N TYR A 176 1.77 7.22 1.69
CA TYR A 176 3.18 7.63 1.59
C TYR A 176 3.39 8.73 0.56
N ALA A 177 2.78 8.62 -0.63
CA ALA A 177 2.84 9.66 -1.64
C ALA A 177 2.38 11.02 -1.08
N ARG A 178 1.26 11.04 -0.35
CA ARG A 178 0.73 12.24 0.31
C ARG A 178 1.65 12.81 1.40
N LYS A 179 2.37 11.96 2.13
CA LYS A 179 3.35 12.42 3.14
C LYS A 179 4.57 13.08 2.50
N LEU A 180 4.89 12.71 1.27
CA LEU A 180 6.01 13.29 0.52
C LEU A 180 5.58 14.57 -0.21
N CYS A 181 4.34 14.63 -0.70
CA CYS A 181 3.75 15.80 -1.33
C CYS A 181 2.43 16.18 -0.64
N HIS A 182 2.48 17.14 0.29
CA HIS A 182 1.33 17.53 1.10
C HIS A 182 0.30 18.36 0.30
N ASP A 183 0.73 19.04 -0.75
CA ASP A 183 -0.08 20.02 -1.48
C ASP A 183 -0.69 19.45 -2.78
N ASP A 184 -0.49 18.17 -3.07
CA ASP A 184 -1.04 17.54 -4.27
C ASP A 184 -2.40 16.89 -4.00
N ASN A 185 -3.47 17.65 -4.29
CA ASN A 185 -4.86 17.21 -4.17
C ASN A 185 -5.19 16.01 -5.07
N SER A 186 -4.42 15.74 -6.13
CA SER A 186 -4.66 14.57 -6.99
C SER A 186 -4.42 13.25 -6.25
N ILE A 187 -3.37 13.19 -5.42
CA ILE A 187 -3.06 12.02 -4.57
C ILE A 187 -4.17 11.83 -3.53
N VAL A 188 -4.66 12.93 -2.96
CA VAL A 188 -5.70 12.92 -1.93
C VAL A 188 -7.03 12.44 -2.50
N LEU A 189 -7.40 12.91 -3.70
CA LEU A 189 -8.57 12.40 -4.42
C LEU A 189 -8.44 10.91 -4.74
N MET A 190 -7.29 10.49 -5.25
CA MET A 190 -7.04 9.10 -5.58
C MET A 190 -7.15 8.19 -4.37
N LEU A 191 -6.63 8.64 -3.22
CA LEU A 191 -6.78 7.94 -1.95
C LEU A 191 -8.26 7.81 -1.56
N GLY A 192 -9.05 8.88 -1.72
CA GLY A 192 -10.50 8.85 -1.52
C GLY A 192 -11.21 7.86 -2.44
N GLU A 193 -10.86 7.81 -3.73
CA GLU A 193 -11.41 6.84 -4.69
C GLU A 193 -11.08 5.40 -4.30
N VAL A 194 -9.83 5.13 -3.90
CA VAL A 194 -9.44 3.80 -3.44
C VAL A 194 -10.20 3.40 -2.17
N TYR A 195 -10.48 4.34 -1.26
CA TYR A 195 -11.32 4.06 -0.10
C TYR A 195 -12.76 3.69 -0.49
N ILE A 196 -13.35 4.35 -1.49
CA ILE A 196 -14.67 3.97 -2.01
C ILE A 196 -14.63 2.54 -2.56
N GLU A 197 -13.65 2.22 -3.41
CA GLU A 197 -13.50 0.87 -4.00
C GLU A 197 -13.21 -0.20 -2.95
N ALA A 198 -12.54 0.16 -1.86
CA ALA A 198 -12.29 -0.70 -0.70
C ALA A 198 -13.54 -0.93 0.18
N GLY A 199 -14.70 -0.35 -0.16
CA GLY A 199 -15.91 -0.44 0.67
C GLY A 199 -15.84 0.42 1.95
N ARG A 200 -14.99 1.45 1.96
CA ARG A 200 -14.72 2.34 3.10
C ARG A 200 -15.12 3.79 2.80
N PRO A 201 -16.41 4.08 2.49
CA PRO A 201 -16.84 5.41 2.07
C PRO A 201 -16.80 6.46 3.19
N GLY A 202 -16.76 6.06 4.46
CA GLY A 202 -16.62 6.97 5.60
C GLY A 202 -15.29 7.73 5.59
N GLU A 203 -14.20 7.00 5.34
CA GLU A 203 -12.86 7.53 5.21
C GLU A 203 -12.72 8.40 3.96
N ALA A 204 -13.28 7.94 2.83
CA ALA A 204 -13.33 8.72 1.59
C ALA A 204 -14.05 10.07 1.79
N LEU A 205 -15.19 10.08 2.48
CA LEU A 205 -15.95 11.30 2.77
C LEU A 205 -15.10 12.32 3.53
N SER A 206 -14.40 11.88 4.58
CA SER A 206 -13.57 12.76 5.40
C SER A 206 -12.46 13.43 4.57
N ILE A 207 -11.89 12.66 3.64
CA ILE A 207 -10.87 13.14 2.71
C ILE A 207 -11.44 14.15 1.71
N PHE A 208 -12.55 13.82 1.05
CA PHE A 208 -13.17 14.73 0.08
C PHE A 208 -13.67 16.02 0.73
N GLN A 209 -14.14 15.97 1.98
CA GLN A 209 -14.51 17.18 2.73
C GLN A 209 -13.30 18.09 2.97
N ALA A 210 -12.12 17.54 3.26
CA ALA A 210 -10.92 18.36 3.42
C ALA A 210 -10.50 19.01 2.10
N VAL A 211 -10.57 18.27 1.00
CA VAL A 211 -10.22 18.73 -0.35
C VAL A 211 -11.19 19.80 -0.87
N VAL A 212 -12.50 19.64 -0.64
CA VAL A 212 -13.50 20.68 -0.96
C VAL A 212 -13.33 21.92 -0.08
N LYS A 213 -12.86 21.80 1.17
CA LYS A 213 -12.57 22.96 2.00
C LYS A 213 -11.41 23.80 1.46
N SER A 214 -10.38 23.17 0.90
CA SER A 214 -9.27 23.89 0.27
C SER A 214 -9.64 24.47 -1.09
N GLU A 215 -10.41 23.73 -1.90
CA GLU A 215 -10.85 24.16 -3.22
C GLU A 215 -12.38 24.06 -3.37
N PRO A 216 -13.14 25.02 -2.79
CA PRO A 216 -14.60 24.92 -2.71
C PRO A 216 -15.32 25.07 -4.04
N ARG A 217 -14.63 25.59 -5.07
CA ARG A 217 -15.18 25.81 -6.42
C ARG A 217 -14.71 24.79 -7.45
N ASN A 218 -14.03 23.72 -7.01
CA ASN A 218 -13.59 22.66 -7.91
C ASN A 218 -14.74 21.66 -8.14
N GLU A 219 -15.26 21.65 -9.37
CA GLU A 219 -16.37 20.78 -9.80
C GLU A 219 -16.09 19.30 -9.50
N HIS A 220 -14.89 18.83 -9.84
CA HIS A 220 -14.52 17.42 -9.65
C HIS A 220 -14.50 17.04 -8.16
N HIS A 221 -14.07 17.94 -7.28
CA HIS A 221 -14.02 17.68 -5.85
C HIS A 221 -15.42 17.59 -5.24
N LEU A 222 -16.34 18.46 -5.69
CA LEU A 222 -17.73 18.43 -5.30
C LEU A 222 -18.44 17.17 -5.81
N ASP A 223 -18.17 16.73 -7.04
CA ASP A 223 -18.66 15.46 -7.60
C ASP A 223 -18.26 14.28 -6.71
N ARG A 224 -16.97 14.18 -6.33
CA ARG A 224 -16.47 13.10 -5.44
C ARG A 224 -17.06 13.16 -4.03
N LEU A 225 -17.17 14.35 -3.44
CA LEU A 225 -17.80 14.51 -2.13
C LEU A 225 -19.28 14.10 -2.16
N LEU A 226 -20.00 14.49 -3.22
CA LEU A 226 -21.40 14.17 -3.42
C LEU A 226 -21.61 12.65 -3.57
N GLU A 227 -20.79 12.02 -4.39
CA GLU A 227 -20.77 10.56 -4.57
C GLU A 227 -20.62 9.83 -3.23
N ALA A 228 -19.64 10.23 -2.41
CA ALA A 228 -19.41 9.66 -1.08
C ALA A 228 -20.57 9.93 -0.10
N ALA A 229 -21.17 11.12 -0.14
CA ALA A 229 -22.30 11.47 0.71
C ALA A 229 -23.55 10.65 0.37
N ILE A 230 -23.79 10.39 -0.92
CA ILE A 230 -24.88 9.53 -1.39
C ILE A 230 -24.66 8.08 -0.93
N LEU A 231 -23.44 7.55 -1.10
CA LEU A 231 -23.11 6.17 -0.68
C LEU A 231 -23.31 5.94 0.82
N LEU A 232 -23.06 6.96 1.64
CA LEU A 232 -23.29 6.90 3.09
C LEU A 232 -24.72 7.23 3.52
N GLY A 233 -25.64 7.53 2.59
CA GLY A 233 -26.99 7.95 2.91
C GLY A 233 -27.07 9.29 3.64
N LYS A 234 -26.02 10.13 3.58
CA LYS A 234 -25.98 11.45 4.22
C LYS A 234 -26.76 12.48 3.39
N LYS A 235 -28.09 12.30 3.33
CA LYS A 235 -29.01 13.07 2.45
C LYS A 235 -28.84 14.58 2.56
N LYS A 236 -28.73 15.12 3.80
CA LYS A 236 -28.54 16.56 4.02
C LYS A 236 -27.27 17.08 3.36
N LEU A 237 -26.14 16.39 3.59
CA LEU A 237 -24.86 16.75 3.01
C LEU A 237 -24.89 16.63 1.48
N ALA A 238 -25.50 15.56 0.96
CA ALA A 238 -25.63 15.36 -0.48
C ALA A 238 -26.44 16.48 -1.15
N LEU A 239 -27.54 16.94 -0.53
CA LEU A 239 -28.32 18.07 -1.05
C LEU A 239 -27.53 19.38 -1.04
N THR A 240 -26.81 19.69 0.05
CA THR A 240 -25.99 20.91 0.12
C THR A 240 -24.86 20.89 -0.91
N THR A 241 -24.20 19.75 -1.08
CA THR A 241 -23.12 19.61 -2.08
C THR A 241 -23.67 19.66 -3.50
N LEU A 242 -24.84 19.08 -3.76
CA LEU A 242 -25.51 19.15 -5.06
C LEU A 242 -25.90 20.58 -5.43
N SER A 243 -26.39 21.38 -4.49
CA SER A 243 -26.66 22.81 -4.70
C SER A 243 -25.39 23.55 -5.11
N ALA A 244 -24.30 23.40 -4.35
CA ALA A 244 -23.01 24.01 -4.68
C ALA A 244 -22.49 23.57 -6.07
N LEU A 245 -22.60 22.28 -6.40
CA LEU A 245 -22.20 21.77 -7.71
C LEU A 245 -23.05 22.37 -8.85
N THR A 246 -24.35 22.53 -8.65
CA THR A 246 -25.28 23.10 -9.64
C THR A 246 -25.02 24.59 -9.85
N GLU A 247 -24.64 25.34 -8.81
CA GLU A 247 -24.27 26.75 -8.92
C GLU A 247 -22.99 26.96 -9.74
N ILE A 248 -22.02 26.03 -9.63
CA ILE A 248 -20.76 26.10 -10.37
C ILE A 248 -20.92 25.60 -11.80
N ASN A 249 -21.59 24.46 -11.98
CA ASN A 249 -21.83 23.86 -13.28
C ASN A 249 -23.28 23.34 -13.37
N PRO A 250 -24.21 24.16 -13.90
CA PRO A 250 -25.59 23.77 -14.14
C PRO A 250 -25.77 22.64 -15.17
N GLU A 251 -24.76 22.42 -16.03
CA GLU A 251 -24.78 21.42 -17.12
C GLU A 251 -24.02 20.13 -16.75
N HIS A 252 -23.63 19.96 -15.48
CA HIS A 252 -22.89 18.77 -15.04
C HIS A 252 -23.66 17.48 -15.36
N LEU A 253 -23.02 16.60 -16.14
CA LEU A 253 -23.66 15.43 -16.78
C LEU A 253 -24.37 14.49 -15.80
N LYS A 254 -23.91 14.41 -14.54
CA LYS A 254 -24.50 13.51 -13.53
C LYS A 254 -25.57 14.17 -12.65
N LEU A 255 -25.96 15.43 -12.87
CA LEU A 255 -26.90 16.11 -11.96
C LEU A 255 -28.24 15.37 -11.82
N VAL A 256 -28.78 14.86 -12.93
CA VAL A 256 -30.06 14.13 -12.92
C VAL A 256 -29.92 12.83 -12.12
N SER A 257 -28.86 12.06 -12.36
CA SER A 257 -28.63 10.79 -11.65
C SER A 257 -28.38 11.02 -10.16
N PHE A 258 -27.69 12.10 -9.78
CA PHE A 258 -27.54 12.49 -8.39
C PHE A 258 -28.86 12.85 -7.73
N LYS A 259 -29.70 13.68 -8.37
CA LYS A 259 -31.03 14.02 -7.85
C LYS A 259 -31.87 12.77 -7.57
N GLN A 260 -31.90 11.83 -8.51
CA GLN A 260 -32.63 10.56 -8.36
C GLN A 260 -32.07 9.73 -7.20
N ARG A 261 -30.75 9.54 -7.12
CA ARG A 261 -30.10 8.77 -6.06
C ARG A 261 -30.32 9.38 -4.68
N ILE A 262 -30.29 10.71 -4.56
CA ILE A 262 -30.55 11.42 -3.30
C ILE A 262 -32.03 11.29 -2.88
N ALA A 263 -32.96 11.37 -3.84
CA ALA A 263 -34.38 11.18 -3.57
C ALA A 263 -34.67 9.79 -2.99
N ALA A 264 -33.99 8.76 -3.51
CA ALA A 264 -34.09 7.38 -3.04
C ALA A 264 -33.51 7.14 -1.62
N ILE A 265 -32.75 8.09 -1.05
CA ILE A 265 -32.26 7.97 0.33
C ILE A 265 -33.46 8.14 1.29
N PRO A 266 -33.76 7.14 2.14
CA PRO A 266 -34.89 7.19 3.06
C PRO A 266 -34.76 8.33 4.07
N SER A 267 -35.87 9.01 4.37
CA SER A 267 -35.93 10.18 5.25
C SER A 267 -35.84 9.85 6.75
N LYS A 268 -36.02 8.58 7.13
CA LYS A 268 -35.86 8.07 8.49
C LYS A 268 -34.95 6.83 8.46
N PRO A 269 -34.04 6.65 9.44
CA PRO A 269 -33.28 5.42 9.55
C PRO A 269 -34.26 4.24 9.67
N ARG A 270 -34.08 3.18 8.87
CA ARG A 270 -34.85 1.94 9.02
C ARG A 270 -34.66 1.50 10.47
N ARG A 271 -35.73 1.55 11.28
CA ARG A 271 -35.79 0.82 12.55
C ARG A 271 -35.61 -0.64 12.16
N ILE A 272 -34.46 -1.20 12.49
CA ILE A 272 -34.28 -2.65 12.46
C ILE A 272 -35.20 -3.14 13.58
N VAL A 273 -36.35 -3.70 13.21
CA VAL A 273 -37.20 -4.41 14.15
C VAL A 273 -36.42 -5.68 14.49
N GLY A 274 -36.03 -5.80 15.77
CA GLY A 274 -35.19 -6.88 16.28
C GLY A 274 -35.89 -8.23 16.30
#